data_AF-A0A973WMN0-F1
#
_entry.id   AF-A0A973WMN0-F1
#
_cell.length_a   1.000
_cell.length_b   1.000
_cell.length_c   1.000
_cell.angle_alpha   90.00
_cell.angle_beta   90.00
_cell.angle_gamma   90.00
#
_symmetry.space_group_name_H-M   'P 1'
#
loop_
_entity.id
_entity.type
_entity.pdbx_description
1 polymer ?
#
loop_
_entity_poly.entity_id
_entity_poly.type
_entity_poly.pdbx_seq_one_letter_code
_entity_poly.pdbx_strand_id
1 'polypeptide(L)'
;MRGRPTKDPHTRPAINTLERLHMELGGQILANRQQHDALSEQMRHVEAVIKMLDPTYNLGRIAVKRRKPNPWFKRGTLYRRALDVLRTATEPMTTTEQAKAVLAAHGVEDATGDDVQGIALGIQHSLKNHEGNGVERVGQTAPARWRLKTAH
;
A
#
# COMPACT_ATOMS: atom_id res chain seq x y z
N MET A 1 -16.22 -50.80 13.48
CA MET A 1 -15.98 -49.97 12.27
C MET A 1 -15.22 -48.72 12.68
N ARG A 2 -14.01 -48.52 12.13
CA ARG A 2 -13.10 -47.41 12.43
C ARG A 2 -13.66 -46.07 11.93
N GLY A 3 -13.39 -45.00 12.67
CA GLY A 3 -14.04 -43.69 12.59
C GLY A 3 -13.90 -42.94 11.26
N ARG A 4 -14.93 -42.16 10.95
CA ARG A 4 -14.96 -41.14 9.90
C ARG A 4 -14.02 -40.00 10.31
N PRO A 5 -13.07 -39.55 9.45
CA PRO A 5 -12.19 -38.46 9.81
C PRO A 5 -13.02 -37.20 10.06
N THR A 6 -12.90 -36.69 11.28
CA THR A 6 -13.41 -35.41 11.74
C THR A 6 -12.95 -34.31 10.77
N LYS A 7 -13.89 -33.44 10.33
CA LYS A 7 -13.56 -32.18 9.63
C LYS A 7 -12.37 -31.54 10.34
N ASP A 8 -11.32 -31.26 9.58
CA ASP A 8 -10.05 -30.73 10.08
C ASP A 8 -10.33 -29.54 11.04
N PRO A 9 -9.87 -29.61 12.31
CA PRO A 9 -10.24 -28.66 13.35
C PRO A 9 -9.86 -27.21 13.02
N HIS A 10 -8.95 -27.00 12.06
CA HIS A 10 -8.53 -25.69 11.61
C HIS A 10 -9.42 -25.10 10.50
N THR A 11 -10.26 -25.91 9.84
CA THR A 11 -11.12 -25.44 8.74
C THR A 11 -12.18 -24.45 9.19
N ARG A 12 -12.82 -24.68 10.34
CA ARG A 12 -13.89 -23.79 10.84
C ARG A 12 -13.36 -22.40 11.26
N PRO A 13 -12.29 -22.30 12.06
CA PRO A 13 -11.68 -21.01 12.37
C PRO A 13 -11.19 -20.26 11.12
N ALA A 14 -10.61 -20.99 10.15
CA ALA A 14 -10.18 -20.41 8.88
C ALA A 14 -11.36 -19.84 8.08
N ILE A 15 -12.47 -20.57 7.94
CA ILE A 15 -13.68 -20.09 7.26
C ILE A 15 -14.23 -18.83 7.93
N ASN A 16 -14.40 -18.83 9.26
CA ASN A 16 -14.92 -17.65 9.98
C ASN A 16 -14.03 -16.41 9.78
N THR A 17 -12.72 -16.60 9.71
CA THR A 17 -11.76 -15.52 9.48
C THR A 17 -11.88 -14.97 8.04
N LEU A 18 -12.06 -15.86 7.06
CA LEU A 18 -12.25 -15.47 5.66
C LEU A 18 -13.61 -14.79 5.43
N GLU A 19 -14.67 -15.22 6.11
CA GLU A 19 -15.98 -14.56 6.08
C GLU A 19 -15.90 -13.14 6.64
N ARG A 20 -15.21 -12.95 7.76
CA ARG A 20 -14.96 -11.61 8.32
C ARG A 20 -14.19 -10.73 7.34
N LEU A 21 -13.12 -11.25 6.75
CA LEU A 21 -12.35 -10.53 5.74
C LEU A 21 -13.21 -10.17 4.53
N HIS A 22 -14.09 -11.07 4.08
CA HIS A 22 -15.01 -10.81 2.98
C HIS A 22 -15.96 -9.65 3.29
N MET A 23 -16.55 -9.63 4.50
CA MET A 23 -17.42 -8.54 4.94
C MET A 23 -16.68 -7.20 5.02
N GLU A 24 -15.46 -7.20 5.57
CA GLU A 24 -14.61 -6.01 5.64
C GLU A 24 -14.29 -5.46 4.24
N LEU A 25 -13.92 -6.33 3.30
CA LEU A 25 -13.66 -5.96 1.91
C LEU A 25 -14.93 -5.42 1.23
N GLY A 26 -16.07 -6.06 1.45
CA GLY A 26 -17.37 -5.60 0.94
C GLY A 26 -17.74 -4.20 1.43
N GLY A 27 -17.53 -3.93 2.72
CA GLY A 27 -17.74 -2.60 3.31
C GLY A 27 -16.81 -1.54 2.73
N GLN A 28 -15.53 -1.87 2.54
CA GLN A 28 -14.56 -0.96 1.91
C GLN A 28 -14.94 -0.64 0.45
N ILE A 29 -15.40 -1.65 -0.32
CA ILE A 29 -15.87 -1.44 -1.69
C ILE A 29 -17.09 -0.50 -1.71
N LEU A 30 -18.05 -0.70 -0.81
CA LEU A 30 -19.24 0.14 -0.73
C LEU A 30 -18.89 1.59 -0.38
N ALA A 31 -18.05 1.81 0.63
CA ALA A 31 -17.58 3.14 1.01
C ALA A 31 -16.84 3.84 -0.13
N ASN A 32 -15.97 3.11 -0.85
CA ASN A 32 -15.26 3.66 -2.02
C ASN A 32 -16.21 4.07 -3.14
N ARG A 33 -17.29 3.30 -3.39
CA ARG A 33 -18.32 3.66 -4.37
C ARG A 33 -19.07 4.92 -3.95
N GLN A 34 -19.47 5.02 -2.69
CA GLN A 34 -20.16 6.21 -2.20
C GLN A 34 -19.28 7.46 -2.31
N GLN A 35 -17.99 7.34 -2.01
CA GLN A 35 -17.04 8.42 -2.17
C GLN A 35 -16.82 8.78 -3.65
N HIS A 36 -16.77 7.79 -4.54
CA HIS A 36 -16.71 8.00 -5.98
C HIS A 36 -17.91 8.82 -6.47
N ASP A 37 -19.12 8.48 -6.03
CA ASP A 37 -20.34 9.15 -6.45
C ASP A 37 -20.38 10.61 -5.96
N ALA A 38 -19.99 10.85 -4.71
CA ALA A 38 -19.89 12.19 -4.15
C ALA A 38 -18.87 13.07 -4.90
N LEU A 39 -17.68 12.53 -5.19
CA LEU A 39 -16.65 13.25 -5.97
C LEU A 39 -17.10 13.50 -7.41
N SER A 40 -17.81 12.54 -8.02
CA SER A 40 -18.37 12.69 -9.37
C SER A 40 -19.42 13.79 -9.43
N GLU A 41 -20.24 13.92 -8.38
CA GLU A 41 -21.20 15.01 -8.27
C GLU A 41 -20.52 16.37 -8.12
N GLN A 42 -19.49 16.48 -7.27
CA GLN A 42 -18.70 17.70 -7.15
C GLN A 42 -18.03 18.10 -8.48
N MET A 43 -17.52 17.12 -9.22
CA MET A 43 -16.96 17.33 -10.55
C MET A 43 -17.99 17.95 -11.51
N ARG A 44 -19.23 17.41 -11.54
CA ARG A 44 -20.32 17.96 -12.37
C ARG A 44 -20.66 19.41 -12.00
N HIS A 45 -20.62 19.77 -10.73
CA HIS A 45 -20.83 21.16 -10.30
C HIS A 45 -19.74 22.09 -10.83
N VAL A 46 -18.47 21.68 -10.74
CA VAL A 46 -17.34 22.44 -11.29
C VAL A 46 -17.47 22.60 -12.80
N GLU A 47 -17.82 21.53 -13.51
CA GLU A 47 -18.07 21.55 -14.96
C GLU A 47 -19.19 22.51 -15.36
N ALA A 48 -20.28 22.54 -14.58
CA ALA A 48 -21.38 23.48 -14.80
C ALA A 48 -20.92 24.94 -14.64
N VAL A 49 -20.14 25.25 -13.60
CA VAL A 49 -19.58 26.59 -13.39
C VAL A 49 -18.65 26.99 -14.55
N ILE A 50 -17.80 26.09 -15.04
CA ILE A 50 -16.97 26.33 -16.23
C ILE A 50 -17.83 26.68 -17.44
N LYS A 51 -18.92 25.93 -17.66
CA LYS A 51 -19.86 26.19 -18.77
C LYS A 51 -20.64 27.49 -18.62
N MET A 52 -20.90 27.95 -17.40
CA MET A 52 -21.49 29.27 -17.16
C MET A 52 -20.53 30.41 -17.53
N LEU A 53 -19.22 30.20 -17.35
CA LEU A 53 -18.20 31.19 -17.70
C LEU A 53 -17.85 31.15 -19.21
N ASP A 54 -17.75 29.97 -19.79
CA ASP A 54 -17.51 29.75 -21.21
C ASP A 54 -18.34 28.55 -21.72
N PRO A 55 -19.50 28.81 -22.36
CA PRO A 55 -20.36 27.76 -22.89
C PRO A 55 -19.67 26.90 -23.97
N THR A 56 -18.67 27.43 -24.66
CA THR A 56 -17.96 26.74 -25.75
C THR A 56 -16.79 25.91 -25.26
N TYR A 57 -16.41 26.02 -23.97
CA TYR A 57 -15.28 25.29 -23.41
C TYR A 57 -15.43 23.78 -23.55
N ASN A 58 -14.39 23.09 -24.05
CA ASN A 58 -14.39 21.64 -24.18
C ASN A 58 -13.92 20.97 -22.88
N LEU A 59 -14.86 20.53 -22.05
CA LEU A 59 -14.61 19.84 -20.77
C LEU A 59 -13.77 18.56 -20.94
N GLY A 60 -13.87 17.87 -22.08
CA GLY A 60 -13.08 16.67 -22.36
C GLY A 60 -11.57 16.91 -22.43
N ARG A 61 -11.12 18.17 -22.48
CA ARG A 61 -9.70 18.54 -22.38
C ARG A 61 -9.17 18.51 -20.94
N ILE A 62 -10.05 18.53 -19.94
CA ILE A 62 -9.66 18.47 -18.53
C ILE A 62 -9.26 17.02 -18.21
N ALA A 63 -7.96 16.75 -18.31
CA ALA A 63 -7.43 15.43 -17.99
C ALA A 63 -7.39 15.20 -16.47
N VAL A 64 -7.81 14.01 -16.03
CA VAL A 64 -7.63 13.58 -14.64
C VAL A 64 -6.14 13.65 -14.28
N LYS A 65 -5.83 14.26 -13.13
CA LYS A 65 -4.47 14.30 -12.60
C LYS A 65 -3.97 12.88 -12.36
N ARG A 66 -3.04 12.42 -13.19
CA ARG A 66 -2.43 11.09 -13.02
C ARG A 66 -1.54 11.10 -11.78
N ARG A 67 -1.61 10.04 -10.99
CA ARG A 67 -0.62 9.80 -9.93
C ARG A 67 0.75 9.69 -10.61
N LYS A 68 1.64 10.64 -10.34
CA LYS A 68 3.01 10.55 -10.84
C LYS A 68 3.67 9.38 -10.12
N PRO A 69 4.42 8.51 -10.82
CA PRO A 69 5.32 7.61 -10.14
C PRO A 69 6.27 8.44 -9.28
N ASN A 70 6.72 7.85 -8.18
CA ASN A 70 7.78 8.41 -7.35
C ASN A 70 8.91 8.99 -8.25
N PRO A 71 9.26 10.27 -8.12
CA PRO A 71 10.25 10.92 -8.97
C PRO A 71 11.70 10.52 -8.67
N TRP A 72 11.98 10.07 -7.45
CA TRP A 72 13.33 9.81 -6.94
C TRP A 72 13.86 8.42 -7.30
N PHE A 73 13.00 7.41 -7.43
CA PHE A 73 13.44 6.02 -7.62
C PHE A 73 12.92 5.40 -8.91
N LYS A 74 13.84 4.87 -9.71
CA LYS A 74 13.50 4.05 -10.88
C LYS A 74 12.75 2.78 -10.45
N ARG A 75 11.89 2.27 -11.32
CA ARG A 75 11.18 1.00 -11.09
C ARG A 75 12.20 -0.11 -10.82
N GLY A 76 11.99 -0.87 -9.74
CA GLY A 76 12.85 -1.99 -9.35
C GLY A 76 14.06 -1.64 -8.46
N THR A 77 14.40 -0.36 -8.25
CA THR A 77 15.54 -0.01 -7.37
C THR A 77 15.16 0.08 -5.89
N LEU A 78 13.87 0.18 -5.60
CA LEU A 78 13.34 0.42 -4.25
C LEU A 78 13.70 -0.71 -3.28
N TYR A 79 13.61 -1.96 -3.73
CA TYR A 79 13.94 -3.14 -2.91
C TYR A 79 15.41 -3.14 -2.48
N ARG A 80 16.33 -2.89 -3.42
CA ARG A 80 17.77 -2.84 -3.10
C ARG A 80 18.07 -1.76 -2.06
N ARG A 81 17.49 -0.57 -2.20
CA ARG A 81 17.67 0.52 -1.24
C ARG A 81 17.07 0.21 0.14
N ALA A 82 15.91 -0.46 0.17
CA ALA A 82 15.33 -0.93 1.43
C ALA A 82 16.26 -1.95 2.14
N LEU A 83 16.88 -2.86 1.38
CA LEU A 83 17.89 -3.77 1.95
C LEU A 83 19.12 -3.01 2.45
N ASP A 84 19.60 -2.01 1.71
CA ASP A 84 20.75 -1.19 2.15
C ASP A 84 20.47 -0.51 3.50
N VAL A 85 19.25 0.02 3.69
CA VAL A 85 18.82 0.56 4.98
C VAL A 85 18.78 -0.52 6.06
N LEU A 86 18.21 -1.69 5.77
CA LEU A 86 18.16 -2.80 6.72
C LEU A 86 19.55 -3.36 7.07
N ARG A 87 20.56 -3.24 6.19
CA ARG A 87 21.95 -3.63 6.48
C ARG A 87 22.60 -2.75 7.52
N THR A 88 22.24 -1.46 7.53
CA THR A 88 22.74 -0.48 8.50
C THR A 88 21.87 -0.40 9.77
N ALA A 89 20.70 -1.03 9.77
CA ALA A 89 19.76 -0.97 10.88
C ALA A 89 20.16 -1.94 12.00
N THR A 90 20.31 -1.41 13.22
CA THR A 90 20.57 -2.22 14.42
C THR A 90 19.33 -2.97 14.90
N GLU A 91 18.14 -2.49 14.55
CA GLU A 91 16.85 -3.03 14.99
C GLU A 91 15.88 -3.26 13.83
N PRO A 92 14.89 -4.16 13.97
CA PRO A 92 13.86 -4.38 12.96
C PRO A 92 13.03 -3.12 12.67
N MET A 93 12.97 -2.72 11.40
CA MET A 93 12.31 -1.48 10.96
C MET A 93 10.98 -1.75 10.27
N THR A 94 10.01 -0.87 10.50
CA THR A 94 8.76 -0.80 9.73
C THR A 94 9.03 -0.27 8.32
N THR A 95 8.10 -0.53 7.40
CA THR A 95 8.21 -0.05 6.01
C THR A 95 8.16 1.47 5.92
N THR A 96 7.49 2.14 6.86
CA THR A 96 7.45 3.61 6.95
C THR A 96 8.78 4.19 7.44
N GLU A 97 9.41 3.58 8.44
CA GLU A 97 10.76 3.98 8.89
C GLU A 97 11.79 3.74 7.78
N GLN A 98 11.71 2.61 7.08
CA GLN A 98 12.55 2.34 5.91
C GLN A 98 12.34 3.37 4.79
N ALA A 99 11.09 3.76 4.50
CA ALA A 99 10.80 4.76 3.48
C ALA A 99 11.44 6.13 3.80
N LYS A 100 11.36 6.57 5.06
CA LYS A 100 12.02 7.81 5.52
C LYS A 100 13.53 7.70 5.41
N ALA A 101 14.12 6.59 5.84
CA ALA A 101 15.56 6.36 5.74
C ALA A 101 16.05 6.31 4.28
N VAL A 102 15.30 5.67 3.38
CA VAL A 102 15.61 5.62 1.94
C VAL A 102 15.55 7.00 1.29
N LEU A 103 14.56 7.84 1.66
CA LEU A 103 14.46 9.22 1.20
C LEU A 103 15.61 10.09 1.72
N ALA A 104 15.92 9.99 3.02
CA ALA A 104 17.02 10.70 3.64
C ALA A 104 18.38 10.32 3.01
N ALA A 105 18.63 9.01 2.80
CA ALA A 105 19.83 8.52 2.12
C ALA A 105 19.93 8.97 0.66
N HIS A 106 18.82 9.39 0.04
CA HIS A 106 18.78 9.94 -1.31
C HIS A 106 18.85 11.49 -1.32
N GLY A 107 18.98 12.14 -0.16
CA GLY A 107 19.04 13.60 -0.05
C GLY A 107 17.71 14.29 -0.34
N VAL A 108 16.58 13.63 -0.09
CA VAL A 108 15.25 14.21 -0.27
C VAL A 108 14.78 14.80 1.06
N GLU A 109 14.78 16.12 1.17
CA GLU A 109 14.38 16.84 2.39
C GLU A 109 12.90 17.28 2.35
N ASP A 110 12.33 17.47 1.16
CA ASP A 110 10.96 18.00 0.95
C ASP A 110 9.89 16.91 0.67
N ALA A 111 10.11 15.67 1.12
CA ALA A 111 9.14 14.60 0.87
C ALA A 111 7.85 14.82 1.67
N THR A 112 6.69 14.78 1.00
CA THR A 112 5.38 14.89 1.67
C THR A 112 5.01 13.58 2.36
N GLY A 113 3.99 13.61 3.24
CA GLY A 113 3.45 12.39 3.87
C GLY A 113 2.98 11.34 2.85
N ASP A 114 2.37 11.79 1.76
CA ASP A 114 1.92 10.93 0.65
C ASP A 114 3.09 10.28 -0.10
N ASP A 115 4.22 10.99 -0.21
CA ASP A 115 5.44 10.47 -0.83
C ASP A 115 6.05 9.35 0.00
N VAL A 116 6.15 9.57 1.32
CA VAL A 116 6.63 8.55 2.28
C VAL A 116 5.73 7.32 2.20
N GLN A 117 4.40 7.51 2.19
CA GLN A 117 3.45 6.40 2.12
C GLN A 117 3.52 5.65 0.79
N GLY A 118 3.70 6.36 -0.33
CA GLY A 118 3.89 5.76 -1.65
C GLY A 118 5.13 4.86 -1.71
N ILE A 119 6.24 5.31 -1.12
CA ILE A 119 7.48 4.54 -1.02
C ILE A 119 7.30 3.37 -0.05
N ALA A 120 6.71 3.59 1.12
CA ALA A 120 6.48 2.55 2.12
C ALA A 120 5.64 1.39 1.55
N LEU A 121 4.60 1.67 0.77
CA LEU A 121 3.79 0.66 0.08
C LEU A 121 4.58 -0.15 -0.96
N GLY A 122 5.48 0.52 -1.70
CA GLY A 122 6.37 -0.13 -2.66
C GLY A 122 7.40 -1.04 -1.97
N ILE A 123 7.95 -0.59 -0.84
CA ILE A 123 8.86 -1.38 0.00
C ILE A 123 8.10 -2.57 0.57
N GLN A 124 6.91 -2.36 1.12
CA GLN A 124 6.07 -3.42 1.71
C GLN A 124 5.77 -4.54 0.71
N HIS A 125 5.34 -4.20 -0.50
CA HIS A 125 5.10 -5.21 -1.55
C HIS A 125 6.37 -5.99 -1.89
N SER A 126 7.51 -5.29 -1.98
CA SER A 126 8.79 -5.91 -2.30
C SER A 126 9.25 -6.86 -1.18
N LEU A 127 9.21 -6.42 0.08
CA LEU A 127 9.61 -7.24 1.23
C LEU A 127 8.72 -8.48 1.38
N LYS A 128 7.40 -8.32 1.20
CA LYS A 128 6.46 -9.44 1.23
C LYS A 128 6.77 -10.48 0.15
N ASN A 129 7.16 -10.05 -1.06
CA ASN A 129 7.53 -10.97 -2.14
C ASN A 129 8.86 -11.70 -1.89
N HIS A 130 9.71 -11.17 -1.01
CA HIS A 130 11.03 -11.72 -0.67
C HIS A 130 11.10 -12.28 0.76
N GLU A 131 9.95 -12.42 1.44
CA GLU A 131 9.86 -12.98 2.78
C GLU A 131 10.39 -14.43 2.78
N GLY A 132 11.32 -14.74 3.68
CA GLY A 132 12.02 -16.03 3.75
C GLY A 132 13.24 -16.14 2.85
N ASN A 133 13.36 -15.27 1.83
CA ASN A 133 14.45 -15.20 0.85
C ASN A 133 15.31 -13.94 1.07
N GLY A 134 15.94 -13.84 2.24
CA GLY A 134 16.88 -12.77 2.60
C GLY A 134 16.33 -11.72 3.57
N VAL A 135 15.00 -11.62 3.71
CA VAL A 135 14.33 -10.79 4.72
C VAL A 135 13.30 -11.60 5.49
N GLU A 136 13.08 -11.24 6.74
CA GLU A 136 12.08 -11.86 7.59
C GLU A 136 11.31 -10.83 8.39
N ARG A 137 10.04 -11.15 8.63
CA ARG A 137 9.15 -10.35 9.45
C ARG A 137 9.36 -10.70 10.92
N VAL A 138 9.50 -9.68 11.76
CA VAL A 138 9.61 -9.80 13.21
C VAL A 138 8.26 -9.48 13.84
N GLY A 139 7.66 -10.50 14.46
CA GLY A 139 6.38 -10.39 15.16
C GLY A 139 5.14 -10.42 14.26
N GLN A 140 4.02 -10.83 14.83
CA GLN A 140 2.72 -10.87 14.14
C GLN A 140 1.93 -9.55 14.25
N THR A 141 2.42 -8.61 15.05
CA THR A 141 1.76 -7.31 15.31
C THR A 141 1.88 -6.37 14.11
N ALA A 142 0.90 -5.47 13.97
CA ALA A 142 0.92 -4.37 13.02
C ALA A 142 1.42 -3.09 13.72
N PRO A 143 2.23 -2.24 13.06
CA PRO A 143 2.83 -2.44 11.74
C PRO A 143 3.97 -3.49 11.77
N ALA A 144 4.05 -4.28 10.70
CA ALA A 144 5.06 -5.32 10.53
C ALA A 144 6.48 -4.73 10.54
N ARG A 145 7.35 -5.28 11.38
CA ARG A 145 8.77 -4.94 11.39
C ARG A 145 9.57 -5.97 10.60
N TRP A 146 10.61 -5.51 9.90
CA TRP A 146 11.40 -6.34 9.00
C TRP A 146 12.88 -6.28 9.40
N ARG A 147 13.57 -7.40 9.23
CA ARG A 147 15.03 -7.48 9.34
C ARG A 147 15.60 -8.37 8.24
N LEU A 148 16.91 -8.29 8.03
CA LEU A 148 17.61 -9.25 7.20
C LEU A 148 17.59 -10.62 7.87
N LYS A 149 17.45 -11.67 7.07
CA LYS A 149 17.60 -13.04 7.55
C LYS A 149 19.08 -13.28 7.84
N THR A 150 19.42 -13.53 9.10
CA THR A 150 20.78 -13.96 9.46
C THR A 150 21.02 -15.33 8.83
N ALA A 151 22.10 -15.49 8.06
CA ALA A 151 22.51 -16.80 7.57
C ALA A 151 22.87 -17.68 8.78
N HIS A 152 22.19 -18.82 8.91
CA HIS A 152 22.65 -19.95 9.71
C HIS A 152 23.36 -20.94 8.81
#